data_AF-A0A1V1NVR6-F1
#
_entry.id   AF-A0A1V1NVR6-F1
#
_cell.length_a   1.000
_cell.length_b   1.000
_cell.length_c   1.000
_cell.angle_alpha   90.00
_cell.angle_beta   90.00
_cell.angle_gamma   90.00
#
_symmetry.space_group_name_H-M   'P 1'
#
loop_
_entity.id
_entity.type
_entity.pdbx_description
1 polymer ?
#
loop_
_entity_poly.entity_id
_entity_poly.type
_entity_poly.pdbx_seq_one_letter_code
_entity_poly.pdbx_strand_id
1 'polypeptide(L)'
;MKANDYSETYVESIKREIKRILANGDSKQWSCYTDVYIDYTKELQSPDTLRNKRTIIGAIEQFDVYGRYPDGRRQHELFERGSYPLLIPEFKSLIDLYCEV
;
A
#
# COMPACT_ATOMS: atom_id res chain seq x y z
N MET A 1 5.64 -17.82 4.31
CA MET A 1 4.22 -17.51 4.59
C MET A 1 3.52 -18.62 5.37
N LYS A 2 3.20 -19.81 4.81
CA LYS A 2 2.64 -20.90 5.66
C LYS A 2 3.56 -21.32 6.82
N ALA A 3 4.87 -21.18 6.65
CA ALA A 3 5.87 -21.44 7.70
C ALA A 3 5.94 -20.39 8.83
N ASN A 4 5.21 -19.26 8.72
CA ASN A 4 5.20 -18.17 9.70
C ASN A 4 3.81 -17.99 10.35
N ASP A 5 2.99 -19.05 10.40
CA ASP A 5 1.66 -19.07 11.05
C ASP A 5 0.63 -18.02 10.54
N TYR A 6 0.77 -17.54 9.29
CA TYR A 6 -0.29 -16.71 8.71
C TYR A 6 -1.56 -17.51 8.47
N SER A 7 -2.72 -16.88 8.69
CA SER A 7 -4.00 -17.50 8.37
C SER A 7 -4.12 -17.79 6.87
N GLU A 8 -4.77 -18.91 6.54
CA GLU A 8 -4.96 -19.33 5.15
C GLU A 8 -5.72 -18.27 4.35
N THR A 9 -6.77 -17.70 4.94
CA THR A 9 -7.57 -16.61 4.35
C THR A 9 -6.74 -15.38 4.01
N TYR A 10 -5.74 -15.04 4.84
CA TYR A 10 -4.84 -13.93 4.57
C TYR A 10 -3.91 -14.23 3.39
N VAL A 11 -3.33 -15.43 3.38
CA VAL A 11 -2.46 -15.88 2.27
C VAL A 11 -3.23 -15.92 0.94
N GLU A 12 -4.47 -16.40 0.96
CA GLU A 12 -5.34 -16.41 -0.22
C GLU A 12 -5.68 -15.00 -0.71
N SER A 13 -5.93 -14.07 0.22
CA SER A 13 -6.22 -12.68 -0.10
C SER A 13 -5.04 -12.00 -0.80
N ILE A 14 -3.82 -12.20 -0.32
CA ILE A 14 -2.59 -11.74 -0.97
C ILE A 14 -2.44 -12.37 -2.36
N LYS A 15 -2.59 -13.70 -2.47
CA LYS A 15 -2.47 -14.39 -3.76
C LYS A 15 -3.46 -13.89 -4.79
N ARG A 16 -4.71 -13.62 -4.38
CA ARG A 16 -5.75 -13.07 -5.25
C ARG A 16 -5.35 -11.69 -5.77
N GLU A 17 -4.77 -10.87 -4.91
CA GLU A 17 -4.34 -9.53 -5.28
C GLU A 17 -3.14 -9.55 -6.24
N ILE A 18 -2.13 -10.37 -5.97
CA ILE A 18 -0.99 -10.58 -6.89
C ILE A 18 -1.49 -11.01 -8.27
N LYS A 19 -2.43 -11.97 -8.33
CA LYS A 19 -3.02 -12.41 -9.60
C LYS A 19 -3.72 -11.27 -10.36
N ARG A 20 -4.45 -10.40 -9.66
CA ARG A 20 -5.08 -9.23 -10.28
C ARG A 20 -4.02 -8.27 -10.84
N ILE A 21 -2.98 -8.00 -10.06
CA ILE A 21 -1.89 -7.09 -10.45
C ILE A 21 -1.23 -7.60 -11.73
N LEU A 22 -0.84 -8.88 -11.76
CA LEU A 22 -0.22 -9.49 -12.91
C LEU A 22 -1.13 -9.56 -14.14
N ALA A 23 -2.43 -9.82 -13.96
CA ALA A 23 -3.38 -9.92 -15.08
C ALA A 23 -3.68 -8.58 -15.73
N ASN A 24 -3.62 -7.48 -14.96
CA ASN A 24 -4.04 -6.16 -15.43
C ASN A 24 -2.88 -5.18 -15.63
N GLY A 25 -1.67 -5.49 -15.15
CA GLY A 25 -0.51 -4.59 -15.19
C GLY A 25 -0.24 -4.03 -16.59
N ASP A 26 -0.24 -4.90 -17.60
CA ASP A 26 0.04 -4.51 -19.00
C ASP A 26 -1.04 -3.60 -19.61
N SER A 27 -2.30 -3.75 -19.18
CA SER A 27 -3.44 -3.02 -19.75
C SER A 27 -3.74 -1.71 -19.03
N LYS A 28 -3.53 -1.68 -17.71
CA LYS A 28 -3.88 -0.54 -16.85
C LYS A 28 -2.75 0.49 -16.68
N GLN A 29 -1.55 0.19 -17.20
CA GLN A 29 -0.37 1.08 -17.12
C GLN A 29 -0.05 1.55 -15.69
N TRP A 30 -0.22 0.67 -14.70
CA TRP A 30 0.13 0.99 -13.32
C TRP A 30 1.65 1.15 -13.18
N SER A 31 2.08 2.26 -12.59
CA SER A 31 3.49 2.56 -12.35
C SER A 31 3.94 2.19 -10.94
N CYS A 32 3.01 2.18 -9.98
CA CYS A 32 3.25 1.84 -8.59
C CYS A 32 2.05 1.13 -7.95
N TYR A 33 2.25 0.57 -6.75
CA TYR A 33 1.18 -0.09 -5.99
C TYR A 33 0.05 0.87 -5.58
N THR A 34 0.34 2.17 -5.46
CA THR A 34 -0.68 3.20 -5.20
C THR A 34 -1.65 3.34 -6.37
N ASP A 35 -1.20 3.20 -7.62
CA ASP A 35 -2.08 3.22 -8.80
C ASP A 35 -3.08 2.06 -8.78
N VAL A 36 -2.62 0.87 -8.36
CA VAL A 36 -3.47 -0.31 -8.18
C VAL A 36 -4.58 -0.02 -7.16
N TYR A 37 -4.24 0.62 -6.04
CA TYR A 37 -5.23 0.99 -5.03
C TYR A 37 -6.20 2.08 -5.53
N ILE A 38 -5.72 3.08 -6.27
CA ILE A 38 -6.57 4.12 -6.85
C ILE A 38 -7.58 3.51 -7.83
N ASP A 39 -7.19 2.50 -8.63
CA ASP A 39 -8.12 1.78 -9.49
C ASP A 39 -9.27 1.13 -8.69
N TYR A 40 -8.98 0.57 -7.52
CA TYR A 40 -10.01 0.05 -6.61
C TYR A 40 -10.99 1.12 -6.11
N THR A 41 -10.52 2.35 -5.85
CA THR A 41 -11.42 3.44 -5.41
C THR A 41 -12.41 3.87 -6.48
N LYS A 42 -12.13 3.57 -7.76
CA LYS A 42 -13.06 3.81 -8.87
C LYS A 42 -14.12 2.71 -8.97
N GLU A 43 -13.78 1.47 -8.61
CA GLU A 43 -14.65 0.29 -8.74
C GLU A 43 -15.48 0.00 -7.48
N LEU A 44 -14.94 0.25 -6.29
CA LEU A 44 -15.53 -0.13 -5.02
C LEU A 44 -16.01 1.09 -4.23
N GLN A 45 -17.20 0.98 -3.65
CA GLN A 45 -17.81 2.03 -2.83
C GLN A 45 -17.71 1.75 -1.31
N SER A 46 -17.39 0.52 -0.90
CA SER A 46 -17.34 0.13 0.52
C SER A 46 -16.03 0.60 1.19
N PRO A 47 -16.08 1.46 2.22
CA PRO A 47 -14.90 1.95 2.92
C PRO A 47 -14.10 0.83 3.59
N ASP A 48 -14.77 -0.13 4.22
CA ASP A 48 -14.11 -1.27 4.89
C ASP A 48 -13.39 -2.16 3.89
N THR A 49 -13.99 -2.37 2.72
CA THR A 49 -13.37 -3.15 1.65
C THR A 49 -12.13 -2.42 1.12
N LEU A 50 -12.22 -1.11 0.91
CA LEU A 50 -11.08 -0.29 0.51
C LEU A 50 -9.96 -0.32 1.56
N ARG A 51 -10.30 -0.24 2.85
CA ARG A 51 -9.32 -0.35 3.94
C ARG A 51 -8.58 -1.70 3.91
N ASN A 52 -9.31 -2.79 3.70
CA ASN A 52 -8.71 -4.12 3.58
C ASN A 52 -7.83 -4.24 2.32
N LYS A 53 -8.27 -3.69 1.19
CA LYS A 53 -7.48 -3.64 -0.05
C LYS A 53 -6.20 -2.85 0.13
N ARG A 54 -6.27 -1.68 0.76
CA ARG A 54 -5.10 -0.86 1.11
C ARG A 54 -4.09 -1.67 1.94
N THR A 55 -4.60 -2.45 2.89
CA THR A 55 -3.77 -3.30 3.75
C THR A 55 -3.05 -4.39 2.97
N ILE A 56 -3.76 -5.09 2.09
CA ILE A 56 -3.20 -6.19 1.29
C ILE A 56 -2.20 -5.65 0.26
N ILE A 57 -2.55 -4.60 -0.47
CA ILE A 57 -1.69 -4.02 -1.51
C ILE A 57 -0.39 -3.50 -0.91
N GLY A 58 -0.46 -2.78 0.21
CA GLY A 58 0.76 -2.28 0.83
C GLY A 58 1.57 -3.36 1.55
N ALA A 59 0.96 -4.47 1.96
CA ALA A 59 1.71 -5.63 2.41
C ALA A 59 2.51 -6.27 1.26
N ILE A 60 1.96 -6.27 0.04
CA ILE A 60 2.68 -6.72 -1.16
C ILE A 60 3.83 -5.77 -1.48
N GLU A 61 3.58 -4.47 -1.50
CA GLU A 61 4.61 -3.44 -1.70
C GLU A 61 5.77 -3.57 -0.69
N GLN A 62 5.45 -3.72 0.60
CA GLN A 62 6.47 -3.86 1.64
C GLN A 62 7.36 -5.08 1.42
N PHE A 63 6.78 -6.17 0.93
CA PHE A 63 7.53 -7.37 0.60
C PHE A 63 8.34 -7.22 -0.68
N ASP A 64 7.73 -6.74 -1.76
CA ASP A 64 8.33 -6.66 -3.09
C ASP A 64 9.45 -5.62 -3.17
N VAL A 65 9.21 -4.42 -2.63
CA VAL A 65 10.17 -3.30 -2.71
C VAL A 65 11.23 -3.38 -1.61
N TYR A 66 10.83 -3.74 -0.39
CA TYR A 66 11.71 -3.65 0.78
C TYR A 66 12.12 -5.00 1.38
N GLY A 67 11.64 -6.12 0.83
CA GLY A 67 11.91 -7.47 1.36
C GLY A 67 11.27 -7.75 2.73
N ARG A 68 10.31 -6.92 3.17
CA ARG A 68 9.72 -6.99 4.52
C ARG A 68 8.46 -7.84 4.48
N TYR A 69 8.44 -8.90 5.28
CA TYR A 69 7.25 -9.74 5.39
C TYR A 69 6.10 -9.00 6.10
N PRO A 70 4.84 -9.25 5.70
CA PRO A 70 3.69 -8.64 6.35
C PRO A 70 3.59 -9.13 7.79
N ASP A 71 3.88 -8.29 8.77
CA ASP A 71 3.88 -8.66 10.19
C ASP A 71 2.64 -8.14 10.94
N GLY A 72 1.72 -7.49 10.23
CA GLY A 72 0.52 -6.84 10.78
C GLY A 72 0.80 -5.63 11.67
N ARG A 73 2.07 -5.36 12.01
CA ARG A 73 2.50 -4.24 12.85
C ARG A 73 2.77 -2.99 12.02
N ARG A 74 3.16 -3.17 10.76
CA ARG A 74 3.40 -2.05 9.83
C ARG A 74 2.21 -1.89 8.89
N GLN A 75 1.44 -0.83 9.10
CA GLN A 75 0.38 -0.45 8.17
C GLN A 75 1.02 0.26 6.96
N HIS A 76 1.05 -0.43 5.81
CA HIS A 76 1.28 0.06 4.44
C HIS A 76 1.64 1.56 4.25
N GLU A 77 2.77 1.82 3.58
CA GLU A 77 3.29 3.16 3.23
C GLU A 77 2.73 3.72 1.91
N LEU A 78 1.77 3.03 1.27
CA LEU A 78 1.11 3.45 0.00
C LEU A 78 0.72 4.93 -0.10
N PHE A 79 0.43 5.55 1.05
CA PHE A 79 0.28 6.99 1.13
C PHE A 79 1.13 7.49 2.29
N GLU A 80 1.84 8.58 2.04
CA GLU A 80 2.51 9.34 3.09
C GLU A 80 1.51 9.67 4.19
N ARG A 81 1.91 9.41 5.43
CA ARG A 81 1.07 9.63 6.61
C ARG A 81 1.44 10.91 7.32
N GLY A 82 0.46 11.44 8.04
CA GLY A 82 0.60 12.64 8.84
C GLY A 82 0.16 13.88 8.05
N SER A 83 0.26 15.03 8.70
CA SER A 83 -0.13 16.30 8.11
C SER A 83 0.93 16.85 7.17
N TYR A 84 2.17 16.34 7.22
CA TYR A 84 3.30 16.87 6.46
C TYR A 84 3.05 16.93 4.94
N PRO A 85 2.52 15.88 4.28
CA PRO A 85 2.21 15.94 2.85
C PRO A 85 1.17 17.01 2.50
N LEU A 86 0.26 17.33 3.44
CA LEU A 86 -0.80 18.33 3.32
C LEU A 86 -0.33 19.76 3.57
N LEU A 87 0.92 19.95 4.03
CA LEU A 87 1.47 21.27 4.27
C LEU A 87 1.73 22.01 2.95
N ILE A 88 1.55 23.33 3.00
CA ILE A 88 1.97 24.21 1.92
C ILE A 88 3.51 24.23 1.81
N PRO A 89 4.08 24.52 0.62
CA PRO A 89 5.52 24.43 0.37
C PRO A 89 6.38 25.22 1.37
N GLU A 90 5.90 26.36 1.84
CA GLU A 90 6.60 27.22 2.80
C GLU A 90 6.78 26.52 4.15
N PHE A 91 5.75 25.83 4.64
CA PHE A 91 5.81 25.08 5.90
C PHE A 91 6.63 23.79 5.76
N LYS A 92 6.59 23.13 4.58
CA LYS A 92 7.47 21.99 4.30
C LYS A 92 8.93 22.40 4.37
N SER A 93 9.29 23.46 3.66
CA SER A 93 10.66 24.00 3.64
C SER A 93 11.17 24.39 5.03
N LEU A 94 10.30 24.96 5.88
CA LEU A 94 10.66 25.29 7.26
C LEU A 94 10.92 24.04 8.10
N ILE A 95 10.07 23.00 7.99
CA ILE A 95 10.27 21.76 8.72
C ILE A 95 11.54 21.05 8.26
N ASP A 96 11.77 20.96 6.94
CA ASP A 96 12.96 20.31 6.36
C ASP A 96 14.24 20.97 6.86
N LEU A 97 14.28 22.31 6.89
CA LEU A 97 15.40 23.09 7.39
C LEU A 97 15.75 22.80 8.86
N TYR A 98 14.75 22.52 9.70
CA TYR A 98 14.93 22.26 11.12
C TYR A 98 15.07 20.77 11.47
N CYS A 99 14.69 19.86 10.56
CA CYS A 99 14.73 18.42 10.76
C CYS A 99 15.93 17.71 10.11
N GLU A 100 16.72 18.38 9.25
CA GLU A 100 18.05 17.88 8.88
C GLU A 100 19.02 18.00 10.07
N VAL A 101 19.16 16.91 10.85
CA VAL A 101 20.21 16.70 11.87
C VAL A 101 20.84 15.32 11.70
#